data_AF-A0A432IEX2-F1
#
_entry.id   AF-A0A432IEX2-F1
#
_cell.length_a   1.000
_cell.length_b   1.000
_cell.length_c   1.000
_cell.angle_alpha   90.00
_cell.angle_beta   90.00
_cell.angle_gamma   90.00
#
_symmetry.space_group_name_H-M   'P 1'
#
loop_
_entity.id
_entity.type
_entity.pdbx_description
1 polymer ?
#
loop_
_entity_poly.entity_id
_entity_poly.type
_entity_poly.pdbx_seq_one_letter_code
_entity_poly.pdbx_strand_id
1 'polypeptide(L)'
;MTKFAFPKRSRWIWLLVLLLLPASLVRGQDSPELTWKKEAGAVAFTEAKTAYEAGDYKTAYGKFKDARKQAKNRNTRAHVDVWLAATEGANELAALKRQAEGGKEQAAYRIADKNYSKFAATPIGAEYKQFITELQRKLFHVLEDFERVSRRYSEKYGKKFIDDAGLVQEGQRALQWDVASGKTELKIKGLPASLSGFKSIAFYLDMPKGGAPYQLVFVVPGSSKAGVTQAQLVKNAYIMQMKSHKGLKRIEVPLRNFKGQGDVSWDRVRDFRIQFLSAKKFTAYVDFIALLK
;
A
#
# COMPACT_ATOMS: atom_id res chain seq x y z
N MET A 1 70.23 6.27 6.83
CA MET A 1 69.77 5.99 8.22
C MET A 1 68.74 7.05 8.59
N THR A 2 67.45 6.70 8.60
CA THR A 2 66.43 7.30 9.48
C THR A 2 65.12 6.52 9.29
N LYS A 3 64.72 5.83 10.35
CA LYS A 3 63.45 5.09 10.47
C LYS A 3 62.34 6.10 10.75
N PHE A 4 61.26 6.09 9.97
CA PHE A 4 60.00 6.71 10.40
C PHE A 4 59.11 5.64 11.03
N ALA A 5 59.04 5.72 12.36
CA ALA A 5 58.11 4.97 13.18
C ALA A 5 56.71 5.58 13.07
N PHE A 6 55.70 4.73 12.83
CA PHE A 6 54.30 5.07 13.03
C PHE A 6 53.95 5.00 14.52
N PRO A 7 53.33 6.03 15.12
CA PRO A 7 52.52 5.82 16.30
C PRO A 7 51.09 5.43 15.88
N LYS A 8 50.70 4.24 16.34
CA LYS A 8 49.29 3.82 16.50
C LYS A 8 48.57 4.78 17.45
N ARG A 9 47.26 4.94 17.18
CA ARG A 9 46.16 5.47 18.05
C ARG A 9 45.72 6.90 17.75
N SER A 10 44.69 7.03 16.92
CA SER A 10 43.44 7.73 17.28
C SER A 10 42.41 7.50 16.17
N ARG A 11 41.75 6.34 16.17
CA ARG A 11 40.67 5.99 15.23
C ARG A 11 39.26 6.24 15.82
N TRP A 12 39.15 7.09 16.84
CA TRP A 12 37.93 7.25 17.63
C TRP A 12 37.32 8.67 17.61
N ILE A 13 37.59 9.46 16.56
CA ILE A 13 36.98 10.81 16.41
C ILE A 13 36.23 10.98 15.07
N TRP A 14 36.23 9.97 14.19
CA TRP A 14 35.48 10.00 12.92
C TRP A 14 34.19 9.18 12.94
N LEU A 15 33.62 8.93 14.13
CA LEU A 15 32.34 8.22 14.29
C LEU A 15 31.24 9.06 14.95
N LEU A 16 31.44 10.37 15.10
CA LEU A 16 30.49 11.28 15.75
C LEU A 16 30.01 12.46 14.89
N VAL A 17 30.23 12.41 13.57
CA VAL A 17 29.76 13.45 12.61
C VAL A 17 28.69 12.90 11.64
N LEU A 18 28.31 11.63 11.75
CA LEU A 18 27.25 11.00 10.94
C LEU A 18 25.90 10.85 11.66
N LEU A 19 25.75 11.45 12.84
CA LEU A 19 24.51 11.46 13.64
C LEU A 19 23.82 12.84 13.73
N LEU A 20 24.20 13.77 12.85
CA LEU A 20 23.48 15.03 12.62
C LEU A 20 23.13 15.15 11.13
N LEU A 21 22.43 14.14 10.60
CA LEU A 21 21.56 14.37 9.45
C LEU A 21 20.43 15.27 9.96
N PRO A 22 20.30 16.50 9.44
CA PRO A 22 19.24 17.36 9.90
C PRO A 22 17.92 16.73 9.44
N ALA A 23 16.99 16.56 10.39
CA ALA A 23 15.61 16.16 10.15
C ALA A 23 14.80 17.21 9.34
N SER A 24 15.46 18.00 8.50
CA SER A 24 14.89 19.10 7.72
C SER A 24 14.79 18.82 6.22
N LEU A 25 15.12 17.61 5.74
CA LEU A 25 14.98 17.25 4.32
C LEU A 25 13.60 16.69 3.92
N VAL A 26 12.57 16.86 4.77
CA VAL A 26 11.15 16.72 4.39
C VAL A 26 10.34 17.91 4.93
N ARG A 27 10.73 19.14 4.59
CA ARG A 27 9.87 20.33 4.73
C ARG A 27 10.34 21.40 3.77
N GLY A 28 9.80 21.39 2.56
CA GLY A 28 10.18 22.35 1.54
C GLY A 28 9.37 22.22 0.26
N GLN A 29 8.06 22.06 0.37
CA GLN A 29 7.19 22.71 -0.62
C GLN A 29 7.03 24.13 -0.11
N ASP A 30 7.36 25.12 -0.95
CA ASP A 30 7.15 26.55 -0.67
C ASP A 30 5.80 26.73 0.04
N SER A 31 5.86 27.07 1.33
CA SER A 31 4.64 27.31 2.09
C SER A 31 3.97 28.50 1.41
N PRO A 32 2.71 28.36 0.94
CA PRO A 32 2.07 29.41 0.16
C PRO A 32 2.06 30.69 1.00
N GLU A 33 2.33 31.83 0.38
CA GLU A 33 2.22 33.11 1.07
C GLU A 33 0.78 33.28 1.57
N LEU A 34 0.62 33.25 2.89
CA LEU A 34 -0.70 33.28 3.53
C LEU A 34 -1.15 34.73 3.70
N THR A 35 -2.26 35.08 3.08
CA THR A 35 -2.82 36.43 3.14
C THR A 35 -4.14 36.45 3.91
N TRP A 36 -4.20 37.30 4.93
CA TRP A 36 -5.33 37.39 5.85
C TRP A 36 -6.09 38.70 5.67
N LYS A 37 -7.39 38.68 5.97
CA LYS A 37 -8.24 39.86 6.04
C LYS A 37 -7.93 40.71 7.28
N LYS A 38 -7.56 40.04 8.37
CA LYS A 38 -7.24 40.61 9.68
C LYS A 38 -6.07 39.85 10.29
N GLU A 39 -5.25 40.52 11.08
CA GLU A 39 -4.12 39.92 11.80
C GLU A 39 -4.55 38.75 12.71
N ALA A 40 -5.73 38.86 13.34
CA ALA A 40 -6.33 37.77 14.11
C ALA A 40 -6.44 36.44 13.35
N GLY A 41 -6.51 36.46 12.02
CA GLY A 41 -6.48 35.25 11.20
C GLY A 41 -5.13 34.53 11.23
N ALA A 42 -4.03 35.29 11.15
CA ALA A 42 -2.67 34.76 11.27
C ALA A 42 -2.42 34.21 12.67
N VAL A 43 -2.84 34.93 13.71
CA VAL A 43 -2.73 34.51 15.10
C VAL A 43 -3.49 33.19 15.32
N ALA A 44 -4.76 33.11 14.90
CA ALA A 44 -5.55 31.88 15.03
C ALA A 44 -4.92 30.70 14.27
N PHE A 45 -4.31 30.94 13.11
CA PHE A 45 -3.62 29.88 12.35
C PHE A 45 -2.40 29.35 13.10
N THR A 46 -1.59 30.24 13.68
CA THR A 46 -0.41 29.85 14.47
C THR A 46 -0.82 29.10 15.74
N GLU A 47 -1.80 29.61 16.49
CA GLU A 47 -2.35 28.92 17.68
C GLU A 47 -2.90 27.54 17.34
N ALA A 48 -3.58 27.41 16.19
CA ALA A 48 -4.11 26.13 15.73
C ALA A 48 -3.00 25.11 15.45
N LYS A 49 -1.90 25.53 14.81
CA LYS A 49 -0.74 24.65 14.58
C LYS A 49 -0.09 24.22 15.89
N THR A 50 0.08 25.13 16.85
CA THR A 50 0.62 24.81 18.17
C THR A 50 -0.28 23.80 18.90
N ALA A 51 -1.60 23.99 18.89
CA ALA A 51 -2.54 23.05 19.49
C ALA A 51 -2.52 21.68 18.79
N TYR A 52 -2.37 21.67 17.46
CA TYR A 52 -2.23 20.44 16.68
C TYR A 52 -0.97 19.66 17.05
N GLU A 53 0.18 20.33 17.12
CA GLU A 53 1.46 19.73 17.51
C GLU A 53 1.44 19.22 18.96
N ALA A 54 0.62 19.82 19.83
CA ALA A 54 0.37 19.36 21.21
C ALA A 54 -0.66 18.21 21.32
N GLY A 55 -1.28 17.78 20.21
CA GLY A 55 -2.32 16.75 20.21
C GLY A 55 -3.71 17.22 20.68
N ASP A 56 -3.91 18.52 20.93
CA ASP A 56 -5.22 19.10 21.23
C ASP A 56 -5.99 19.41 19.94
N TYR A 57 -6.43 18.35 19.27
CA TYR A 57 -7.09 18.44 17.97
C TYR A 57 -8.45 19.16 18.02
N LYS A 58 -9.10 19.21 19.19
CA LYS A 58 -10.38 19.92 19.35
C LYS A 58 -10.15 21.43 19.30
N THR A 59 -9.16 21.93 20.05
CA THR A 59 -8.78 23.35 20.01
C THR A 59 -8.21 23.72 18.66
N ALA A 60 -7.31 22.89 18.10
CA ALA A 60 -6.73 23.11 16.78
C ALA A 60 -7.80 23.27 15.69
N TYR A 61 -8.79 22.37 15.64
CA TYR A 61 -9.86 22.42 14.65
C TYR A 61 -10.70 23.71 14.77
N GLY A 62 -11.03 24.13 15.98
CA GLY A 62 -11.75 25.39 16.23
C GLY A 62 -10.96 26.60 15.70
N LYS A 63 -9.68 26.69 16.05
CA LYS A 63 -8.81 27.80 15.66
C LYS A 63 -8.52 27.81 14.15
N PHE A 64 -8.34 26.65 13.50
CA PHE A 64 -8.23 26.58 12.05
C PHE A 64 -9.52 27.05 11.35
N LYS A 65 -10.71 26.74 11.88
CA LYS A 65 -11.97 27.28 11.33
C LYS A 65 -12.05 28.79 11.43
N ASP A 66 -11.54 29.37 12.51
CA ASP A 66 -11.52 30.83 12.68
C ASP A 66 -10.50 31.48 11.73
N ALA A 67 -9.30 30.91 11.60
CA ALA A 67 -8.33 31.31 10.58
C ALA A 67 -8.93 31.25 9.16
N ARG A 68 -9.64 30.17 8.82
CA ARG A 68 -10.29 29.98 7.51
C ARG A 68 -11.27 31.11 7.17
N LYS A 69 -12.04 31.62 8.13
CA LYS A 69 -12.97 32.75 7.95
C LYS A 69 -12.22 34.04 7.59
N GLN A 70 -11.02 34.21 8.14
CA GLN A 70 -10.15 35.36 7.93
C GLN A 70 -9.23 35.22 6.70
N ALA A 71 -9.23 34.09 5.99
CA ALA A 71 -8.45 33.94 4.76
C ALA A 71 -8.91 34.93 3.67
N LYS A 72 -7.98 35.70 3.10
CA LYS A 72 -8.26 36.73 2.08
C LYS A 72 -8.45 36.13 0.68
N ASN A 73 -7.67 35.12 0.34
CA ASN A 73 -7.64 34.52 -1.00
C ASN A 73 -7.89 33.00 -0.96
N ARG A 74 -8.12 32.42 -2.16
CA ARG A 74 -8.39 30.99 -2.33
C ARG A 74 -7.23 30.11 -1.86
N ASN A 75 -5.99 30.54 -2.09
CA ASN A 75 -4.79 29.77 -1.74
C ASN A 75 -4.63 29.62 -0.22
N THR A 76 -4.81 30.72 0.53
CA THR A 76 -4.80 30.70 2.00
C THR A 76 -5.92 29.81 2.53
N ARG A 77 -7.13 29.92 1.97
CA ARG A 77 -8.25 29.06 2.36
C ARG A 77 -7.96 27.59 2.11
N ALA A 78 -7.43 27.25 0.92
CA ALA A 78 -7.06 25.88 0.57
C ALA A 78 -5.97 25.33 1.51
N HIS A 79 -4.98 26.15 1.86
CA HIS A 79 -3.94 25.75 2.81
C HIS A 79 -4.52 25.48 4.21
N VAL A 80 -5.43 26.34 4.70
CA VAL A 80 -6.13 26.09 5.97
C VAL A 80 -7.02 24.85 5.88
N ASP A 81 -7.66 24.58 4.74
CA ASP A 81 -8.48 23.38 4.51
C ASP A 81 -7.63 22.09 4.59
N VAL A 82 -6.37 22.11 4.14
CA VAL A 82 -5.42 20.99 4.32
C VAL A 82 -5.15 20.73 5.81
N TRP A 83 -4.96 21.77 6.61
CA TRP A 83 -4.78 21.63 8.05
C TRP A 83 -6.04 21.17 8.78
N LEU A 84 -7.22 21.64 8.38
CA LEU A 84 -8.51 21.15 8.89
C LEU A 84 -8.67 19.65 8.64
N ALA A 85 -8.38 19.20 7.41
CA ALA A 85 -8.37 17.78 7.07
C ALA A 85 -7.35 17.00 7.91
N ALA A 86 -6.18 17.58 8.21
CA ALA A 86 -5.19 16.97 9.09
C ALA A 86 -5.70 16.76 10.53
N THR A 87 -6.40 17.75 11.11
CA THR A 87 -7.05 17.61 12.43
C THR A 87 -8.16 16.54 12.44
N GLU A 88 -8.96 16.45 11.37
CA GLU A 88 -9.97 15.40 11.23
C GLU A 88 -9.31 14.02 11.17
N GLY A 89 -8.27 13.88 10.33
CA GLY A 89 -7.52 12.64 10.18
C GLY A 89 -6.82 12.21 11.45
N ALA A 90 -6.28 13.15 12.24
CA ALA A 90 -5.63 12.84 13.51
C ALA A 90 -6.61 12.32 14.58
N ASN A 91 -7.81 12.91 14.67
CA ASN A 91 -8.87 12.41 15.54
C ASN A 91 -9.34 11.02 15.12
N GLU A 92 -9.54 10.80 13.82
CA GLU A 92 -9.90 9.49 13.28
C GLU A 92 -8.81 8.46 13.57
N LEU A 93 -7.55 8.77 13.30
CA LEU A 93 -6.42 7.90 13.55
C LEU A 93 -6.31 7.49 15.02
N ALA A 94 -6.49 8.44 15.95
CA ALA A 94 -6.51 8.14 17.39
C ALA A 94 -7.64 7.16 17.77
N ALA A 95 -8.83 7.32 17.19
CA ALA A 95 -9.94 6.40 17.41
C ALA A 95 -9.65 5.00 16.82
N LEU A 96 -9.05 4.95 15.63
CA LEU A 96 -8.67 3.70 14.98
C LEU A 96 -7.58 2.94 15.73
N LYS A 97 -6.59 3.66 16.30
CA LYS A 97 -5.55 3.07 17.17
C LYS A 97 -6.18 2.40 18.40
N ARG A 98 -7.07 3.10 19.12
CA ARG A 98 -7.82 2.53 20.25
C ARG A 98 -8.68 1.33 19.85
N GLN A 99 -9.32 1.40 18.67
CA GLN A 99 -10.10 0.28 18.15
C GLN A 99 -9.23 -0.95 17.85
N ALA A 100 -8.04 -0.75 17.30
CA ALA A 100 -7.08 -1.82 17.04
C ALA A 100 -6.56 -2.44 18.35
N GLU A 101 -6.23 -1.62 19.35
CA GLU A 101 -5.85 -2.07 20.69
C GLU A 101 -6.96 -2.89 21.37
N GLY A 102 -8.22 -2.56 21.10
CA GLY A 102 -9.39 -3.32 21.54
C GLY A 102 -9.67 -4.63 20.76
N GLY A 103 -8.71 -5.14 19.98
CA GLY A 103 -8.83 -6.41 19.23
C GLY A 103 -9.67 -6.33 17.95
N LYS A 104 -9.92 -5.13 17.43
CA LYS A 104 -10.66 -4.90 16.17
C LYS A 104 -9.74 -4.42 15.05
N GLU A 105 -8.53 -4.95 14.97
CA GLU A 105 -7.48 -4.51 14.04
C GLU A 105 -7.92 -4.56 12.58
N GLN A 106 -8.64 -5.63 12.18
CA GLN A 106 -9.10 -5.77 10.80
C GLN A 106 -10.11 -4.68 10.41
N ALA A 107 -11.00 -4.31 11.33
CA ALA A 107 -11.97 -3.25 11.09
C ALA A 107 -11.28 -1.87 11.07
N ALA A 108 -10.33 -1.64 11.98
CA ALA A 108 -9.53 -0.42 12.00
C ALA A 108 -8.72 -0.25 10.70
N TYR A 109 -8.06 -1.32 10.24
CA TYR A 109 -7.31 -1.34 8.98
C TYR A 109 -8.18 -0.98 7.77
N ARG A 110 -9.36 -1.60 7.64
CA ARG A 110 -10.26 -1.33 6.50
C ARG A 110 -10.74 0.11 6.44
N ILE A 111 -11.02 0.72 7.60
CA ILE A 111 -11.40 2.13 7.66
C ILE A 111 -10.20 3.01 7.29
N ALA A 112 -9.02 2.70 7.87
CA ALA A 112 -7.79 3.44 7.61
C ALA A 112 -7.41 3.44 6.11
N ASP A 113 -7.31 2.25 5.52
CA ASP A 113 -6.96 2.06 4.10
C ASP A 113 -7.93 2.81 3.16
N LYS A 114 -9.24 2.75 3.45
CA LYS A 114 -10.26 3.45 2.67
C LYS A 114 -10.11 4.97 2.74
N ASN A 115 -9.83 5.50 3.92
CA ASN A 115 -9.84 6.95 4.17
C ASN A 115 -8.49 7.61 3.90
N TYR A 116 -7.41 6.84 3.75
CA TYR A 116 -6.05 7.36 3.59
C TYR A 116 -5.92 8.40 2.47
N SER A 117 -6.56 8.18 1.32
CA SER A 117 -6.49 9.11 0.18
C SER A 117 -6.99 10.53 0.51
N LYS A 118 -7.90 10.68 1.49
CA LYS A 118 -8.35 11.98 2.00
C LYS A 118 -7.25 12.73 2.76
N PHE A 119 -6.36 11.99 3.42
CA PHE A 119 -5.36 12.53 4.34
C PHE A 119 -3.93 12.45 3.80
N ALA A 120 -3.70 11.74 2.69
CA ALA A 120 -2.37 11.46 2.14
C ALA A 120 -1.53 12.73 1.91
N ALA A 121 -2.15 13.80 1.40
CA ALA A 121 -1.49 15.09 1.13
C ALA A 121 -1.58 16.10 2.29
N THR A 122 -1.82 15.63 3.52
CA THR A 122 -1.95 16.48 4.71
C THR A 122 -0.82 16.19 5.71
N PRO A 123 -0.56 17.08 6.69
CA PRO A 123 0.42 16.83 7.75
C PRO A 123 0.28 15.49 8.50
N ILE A 124 -0.93 14.94 8.64
CA ILE A 124 -1.13 13.63 9.30
C ILE A 124 -0.87 12.44 8.37
N GLY A 125 -0.71 12.66 7.06
CA GLY A 125 -0.66 11.61 6.05
C GLY A 125 0.42 10.55 6.32
N ALA A 126 1.62 10.96 6.72
CA ALA A 126 2.72 10.05 7.01
C ALA A 126 2.42 9.12 8.20
N GLU A 127 1.92 9.67 9.32
CA GLU A 127 1.54 8.87 10.50
C GLU A 127 0.37 7.94 10.19
N TYR A 128 -0.59 8.43 9.42
CA TYR A 128 -1.75 7.65 8.97
C TYR A 128 -1.30 6.46 8.11
N LYS A 129 -0.39 6.67 7.15
CA LYS A 129 0.19 5.58 6.33
C LYS A 129 0.99 4.60 7.18
N GLN A 130 1.76 5.08 8.16
CA GLN A 130 2.50 4.21 9.07
C GLN A 130 1.58 3.25 9.81
N PHE A 131 0.47 3.73 10.37
CA PHE A 131 -0.52 2.89 11.05
C PHE A 131 -1.11 1.82 10.11
N ILE A 132 -1.43 2.19 8.87
CA ILE A 132 -1.89 1.24 7.84
C ILE A 132 -0.84 0.16 7.61
N THR A 133 0.42 0.54 7.40
CA THR A 133 1.53 -0.39 7.16
C THR A 133 1.78 -1.32 8.35
N GLU A 134 1.69 -0.82 9.58
CA GLU A 134 1.81 -1.64 10.80
C GLU A 134 0.69 -2.68 10.89
N LEU A 135 -0.56 -2.27 10.67
CA LEU A 135 -1.68 -3.20 10.63
C LEU A 135 -1.58 -4.18 9.47
N GLN A 136 -1.07 -3.76 8.31
CA GLN A 136 -0.84 -4.66 7.17
C GLN A 136 0.14 -5.77 7.53
N ARG A 137 1.30 -5.42 8.12
CA ARG A 137 2.30 -6.40 8.55
C ARG A 137 1.74 -7.38 9.58
N LYS A 138 0.87 -6.90 10.47
CA LYS A 138 0.21 -7.74 11.48
C LYS A 138 -0.81 -8.68 10.84
N LEU A 139 -1.73 -8.14 10.04
CA LEU A 139 -2.92 -8.83 9.53
C LEU A 139 -2.66 -9.68 8.30
N PHE A 140 -1.65 -9.35 7.50
CA PHE A 140 -1.41 -10.00 6.22
C PHE A 140 -0.13 -10.82 6.22
N HIS A 141 -0.13 -11.85 5.38
CA HIS A 141 1.04 -12.57 4.93
C HIS A 141 1.26 -12.22 3.47
N VAL A 142 2.26 -11.39 3.20
CA VAL A 142 2.59 -10.90 1.86
C VAL A 142 3.17 -12.03 1.02
N LEU A 143 2.56 -12.29 -0.13
CA LEU A 143 3.02 -13.28 -1.11
C LEU A 143 3.92 -12.64 -2.16
N GLU A 144 3.60 -11.42 -2.60
CA GLU A 144 4.37 -10.67 -3.58
C GLU A 144 4.08 -9.17 -3.43
N ASP A 145 5.11 -8.37 -3.14
CA ASP A 145 5.08 -6.91 -3.02
C ASP A 145 5.82 -6.20 -4.16
N PHE A 146 6.42 -6.95 -5.10
CA PHE A 146 7.12 -6.43 -6.28
C PHE A 146 8.31 -5.50 -5.99
N GLU A 147 8.75 -5.37 -4.74
CA GLU A 147 9.91 -4.56 -4.38
C GLU A 147 11.21 -5.18 -4.89
N ARG A 148 11.26 -6.51 -4.93
CA ARG A 148 12.43 -7.27 -5.41
C ARG A 148 12.32 -7.59 -6.90
N VAL A 149 13.22 -7.01 -7.69
CA VAL A 149 13.34 -7.30 -9.13
C VAL A 149 13.60 -8.80 -9.33
N SER A 150 12.77 -9.43 -10.16
CA SER A 150 12.78 -10.87 -10.42
C SER A 150 12.71 -11.15 -11.91
N ARG A 151 13.54 -12.07 -12.40
CA ARG A 151 13.49 -12.55 -13.80
C ARG A 151 12.15 -13.17 -14.18
N ARG A 152 11.31 -13.55 -13.19
CA ARG A 152 9.93 -14.02 -13.41
C ARG A 152 9.04 -12.94 -14.00
N TYR A 153 9.37 -11.68 -13.74
CA TYR A 153 8.61 -10.49 -14.11
C TYR A 153 9.38 -9.66 -15.13
N SER A 154 9.78 -10.32 -16.22
CA SER A 154 10.52 -9.70 -17.33
C SER A 154 9.60 -9.39 -18.52
N GLU A 155 10.03 -8.45 -19.37
CA GLU A 155 9.32 -8.03 -20.58
C GLU A 155 9.02 -9.20 -21.54
N LYS A 156 9.88 -10.24 -21.55
CA LYS A 156 9.61 -11.52 -22.26
C LYS A 156 8.22 -12.08 -21.96
N TYR A 157 7.77 -11.96 -20.72
CA TYR A 157 6.46 -12.43 -20.23
C TYR A 157 5.42 -11.30 -20.13
N GLY A 158 5.70 -10.15 -20.76
CA GLY A 158 4.84 -8.95 -20.76
C GLY A 158 4.77 -8.29 -19.39
N LYS A 159 5.85 -8.33 -18.59
CA LYS A 159 5.85 -7.87 -17.21
C LYS A 159 7.00 -6.90 -16.98
N LYS A 160 6.74 -5.81 -16.27
CA LYS A 160 7.74 -4.77 -15.97
C LYS A 160 7.42 -4.14 -14.60
N PHE A 161 8.46 -3.75 -13.88
CA PHE A 161 8.31 -2.98 -12.64
C PHE A 161 8.16 -1.50 -12.96
N ILE A 162 7.23 -0.83 -12.29
CA ILE A 162 6.97 0.61 -12.43
C ILE A 162 6.92 1.27 -11.05
N ASP A 163 7.23 2.56 -11.01
CA ASP A 163 7.31 3.40 -9.81
C ASP A 163 6.33 4.59 -9.86
N ASP A 164 5.26 4.47 -10.64
CA ASP A 164 4.21 5.49 -10.75
C ASP A 164 3.40 5.60 -9.45
N ALA A 165 3.51 6.74 -8.77
CA ALA A 165 2.84 7.02 -7.50
C ALA A 165 1.30 6.92 -7.56
N GLY A 166 0.68 7.02 -8.74
CA GLY A 166 -0.75 6.81 -8.93
C GLY A 166 -1.17 5.34 -8.96
N LEU A 167 -0.21 4.43 -9.16
CA LEU A 167 -0.44 3.00 -9.33
C LEU A 167 0.18 2.17 -8.19
N VAL A 168 1.28 2.62 -7.60
CA VAL A 168 1.90 2.01 -6.42
C VAL A 168 1.01 2.24 -5.19
N GLN A 169 0.57 1.16 -4.56
CA GLN A 169 -0.27 1.15 -3.37
C GLN A 169 0.55 0.84 -2.11
N GLU A 170 1.51 -0.07 -2.25
CA GLU A 170 2.47 -0.41 -1.21
C GLU A 170 3.91 -0.37 -1.74
N GLY A 171 4.83 0.07 -0.89
CA GLY A 171 6.25 0.16 -1.25
C GLY A 171 6.56 1.27 -2.27
N GLN A 172 7.46 0.98 -3.18
CA GLN A 172 7.95 1.88 -4.23
C GLN A 172 7.63 1.38 -5.63
N ARG A 173 7.19 0.13 -5.79
CA ARG A 173 7.01 -0.49 -7.10
C ARG A 173 5.73 -1.30 -7.21
N ALA A 174 5.10 -1.18 -8.36
CA ALA A 174 4.02 -2.07 -8.79
C ALA A 174 4.45 -2.87 -10.02
N LEU A 175 3.68 -3.90 -10.35
CA LEU A 175 3.87 -4.69 -11.56
C LEU A 175 2.97 -4.18 -12.69
N GLN A 176 3.55 -3.62 -13.75
CA GLN A 176 2.90 -3.48 -15.03
C GLN A 176 2.86 -4.83 -15.75
N TRP A 177 1.70 -5.16 -16.29
CA TRP A 177 1.45 -6.41 -17.01
C TRP A 177 0.72 -6.15 -18.33
N ASP A 178 1.43 -6.33 -19.44
CA ASP A 178 0.89 -6.33 -20.79
C ASP A 178 0.24 -7.68 -21.10
N VAL A 179 -1.07 -7.72 -20.89
CA VAL A 179 -1.93 -8.87 -21.15
C VAL A 179 -2.09 -9.03 -22.65
N ALA A 180 -1.84 -10.23 -23.15
CA ALA A 180 -2.02 -10.63 -24.54
C ALA A 180 -2.15 -12.16 -24.61
N SER A 181 -2.47 -12.70 -25.80
CA SER A 181 -2.44 -14.15 -26.04
C SER A 181 -1.13 -14.78 -25.56
N GLY A 182 -1.21 -15.86 -24.78
CA GLY A 182 -0.07 -16.54 -24.17
C GLY A 182 0.58 -15.81 -22.97
N LYS A 183 0.13 -14.60 -22.65
CA LYS A 183 0.59 -13.76 -21.52
C LYS A 183 -0.56 -13.36 -20.59
N THR A 184 -1.54 -14.24 -20.43
CA THR A 184 -2.77 -14.01 -19.63
C THR A 184 -2.68 -14.53 -18.19
N GLU A 185 -1.54 -15.09 -17.78
CA GLU A 185 -1.30 -15.56 -16.41
C GLU A 185 -0.23 -14.73 -15.66
N LEU A 186 -0.55 -14.39 -14.41
CA LEU A 186 0.40 -13.99 -13.37
C LEU A 186 0.42 -15.08 -12.29
N LYS A 187 1.53 -15.81 -12.21
CA LYS A 187 1.76 -16.88 -11.23
C LYS A 187 2.58 -16.39 -10.05
N ILE A 188 2.05 -16.61 -8.84
CA ILE A 188 2.70 -16.32 -7.57
C ILE A 188 3.17 -17.63 -6.94
N LYS A 189 4.44 -17.64 -6.51
CA LYS A 189 5.10 -18.77 -5.86
C LYS A 189 5.45 -18.41 -4.42
N GLY A 190 5.70 -19.41 -3.58
CA GLY A 190 6.08 -19.18 -2.18
C GLY A 190 4.87 -19.01 -1.26
N LEU A 191 3.79 -19.74 -1.54
CA LEU A 191 2.67 -19.82 -0.61
C LEU A 191 3.08 -20.52 0.70
N PRO A 192 2.45 -20.17 1.83
CA PRO A 192 2.52 -20.94 3.06
C PRO A 192 2.24 -22.43 2.82
N ALA A 193 2.83 -23.30 3.66
CA ALA A 193 2.65 -24.74 3.55
C ALA A 193 1.19 -25.19 3.67
N SER A 194 0.35 -24.41 4.37
CA SER A 194 -1.09 -24.60 4.44
C SER A 194 -1.81 -23.26 4.39
N LEU A 195 -2.95 -23.22 3.70
CA LEU A 195 -3.81 -22.04 3.62
C LEU A 195 -4.98 -22.06 4.62
N SER A 196 -5.14 -23.12 5.42
CA SER A 196 -6.29 -23.31 6.31
C SER A 196 -6.45 -22.25 7.40
N GLY A 197 -5.37 -21.52 7.73
CA GLY A 197 -5.39 -20.44 8.71
C GLY A 197 -5.68 -19.04 8.12
N PHE A 198 -5.91 -18.92 6.81
CA PHE A 198 -6.13 -17.63 6.16
C PHE A 198 -7.60 -17.44 5.77
N LYS A 199 -8.08 -16.20 5.86
CA LYS A 199 -9.49 -15.85 5.62
C LYS A 199 -9.74 -15.41 4.18
N SER A 200 -8.83 -14.64 3.58
CA SER A 200 -8.99 -14.07 2.25
C SER A 200 -7.65 -13.88 1.53
N ILE A 201 -7.73 -13.73 0.21
CA ILE A 201 -6.66 -13.17 -0.62
C ILE A 201 -7.00 -11.71 -0.91
N ALA A 202 -6.01 -10.83 -0.82
CA ALA A 202 -6.14 -9.42 -1.13
C ALA A 202 -5.02 -8.95 -2.08
N PHE A 203 -5.35 -8.04 -2.99
CA PHE A 203 -4.41 -7.38 -3.89
C PHE A 203 -5.03 -6.14 -4.52
N TYR A 204 -4.22 -5.28 -5.12
CA TYR A 204 -4.68 -4.16 -5.93
C TYR A 204 -4.54 -4.51 -7.41
N LEU A 205 -5.56 -4.17 -8.20
CA LEU A 205 -5.58 -4.39 -9.65
C LEU A 205 -6.19 -3.18 -10.34
N ASP A 206 -5.40 -2.51 -11.19
CA ASP A 206 -5.87 -1.51 -12.15
C ASP A 206 -6.05 -2.15 -13.53
N MET A 207 -7.14 -1.78 -14.19
CA MET A 207 -7.46 -2.21 -15.54
C MET A 207 -8.09 -1.07 -16.35
N PRO A 208 -7.87 -1.02 -17.68
CA PRO A 208 -8.45 0.01 -18.54
C PRO A 208 -9.94 -0.25 -18.80
N LYS A 209 -10.62 0.76 -19.37
CA LYS A 209 -11.99 0.61 -19.86
C LYS A 209 -12.03 -0.48 -20.93
N GLY A 210 -12.82 -1.52 -20.70
CA GLY A 210 -12.89 -2.68 -21.60
C GLY A 210 -11.79 -3.72 -21.39
N GLY A 211 -11.19 -3.79 -20.20
CA GLY A 211 -10.39 -4.95 -19.76
C GLY A 211 -11.19 -6.26 -19.79
N ALA A 212 -10.54 -7.37 -19.44
CA ALA A 212 -11.13 -8.70 -19.53
C ALA A 212 -11.61 -9.22 -18.16
N PRO A 213 -12.65 -10.08 -18.12
CA PRO A 213 -12.90 -10.95 -16.97
C PRO A 213 -11.66 -11.81 -16.66
N TYR A 214 -11.51 -12.16 -15.39
CA TYR A 214 -10.36 -12.93 -14.91
C TYR A 214 -10.81 -13.95 -13.88
N GLN A 215 -9.96 -14.91 -13.59
CA GLN A 215 -10.16 -15.86 -12.52
C GLN A 215 -8.96 -15.87 -11.58
N LEU A 216 -9.26 -16.13 -10.32
CA LEU A 216 -8.28 -16.38 -9.28
C LEU A 216 -8.22 -17.88 -9.06
N VAL A 217 -7.02 -18.45 -9.12
CA VAL A 217 -6.82 -19.90 -9.09
C VAL A 217 -5.78 -20.26 -8.06
N PHE A 218 -6.18 -21.04 -7.05
CA PHE A 218 -5.25 -21.77 -6.19
C PHE A 218 -5.10 -23.19 -6.72
N VAL A 219 -3.90 -23.53 -7.16
CA VAL A 219 -3.60 -24.80 -7.82
C VAL A 219 -3.20 -25.84 -6.78
N VAL A 220 -3.87 -26.97 -6.83
CA VAL A 220 -3.55 -28.18 -6.07
C VAL A 220 -2.88 -29.17 -7.03
N PRO A 221 -1.66 -29.65 -6.74
CA PRO A 221 -1.05 -30.70 -7.54
C PRO A 221 -1.87 -31.99 -7.40
N GLY A 222 -2.07 -32.68 -8.53
CA GLY A 222 -2.64 -34.02 -8.52
C GLY A 222 -1.78 -34.99 -7.72
N SER A 223 -2.41 -35.99 -7.11
CA SER A 223 -1.70 -37.15 -6.60
C SER A 223 -1.02 -37.85 -7.79
N SER A 224 0.31 -37.89 -7.78
CA SER A 224 1.10 -38.35 -8.91
C SER A 224 0.89 -39.85 -9.17
N LYS A 225 0.08 -40.18 -10.19
CA LYS A 225 0.24 -41.39 -11.01
C LYS A 225 0.15 -41.14 -12.52
N ALA A 226 0.01 -39.90 -12.97
CA ALA A 226 0.04 -39.59 -14.40
C ALA A 226 0.97 -38.41 -14.66
N GLY A 227 2.11 -38.71 -15.28
CA GLY A 227 2.93 -37.68 -15.90
C GLY A 227 2.17 -37.08 -17.07
N VAL A 228 1.89 -35.78 -17.04
CA VAL A 228 1.41 -35.05 -18.21
C VAL A 228 1.98 -33.63 -18.20
N THR A 229 2.78 -33.38 -19.23
CA THR A 229 3.18 -32.10 -19.80
C THR A 229 1.99 -31.39 -20.47
N GLN A 230 1.99 -30.05 -20.42
CA GLN A 230 1.07 -29.08 -21.06
C GLN A 230 -0.10 -28.53 -20.22
N ALA A 231 -0.32 -27.24 -20.46
CA ALA A 231 -1.25 -26.31 -19.84
C ALA A 231 -2.72 -26.63 -20.13
N GLN A 232 -3.16 -27.83 -19.79
CA GLN A 232 -4.58 -28.15 -19.66
C GLN A 232 -5.09 -27.69 -18.29
N LEU A 233 -6.35 -27.24 -18.27
CA LEU A 233 -7.17 -26.95 -17.08
C LEU A 233 -6.62 -27.65 -15.84
N VAL A 234 -6.20 -26.86 -14.84
CA VAL A 234 -5.74 -27.41 -13.57
C VAL A 234 -6.84 -28.32 -13.04
N LYS A 235 -6.62 -29.64 -13.10
CA LYS A 235 -7.63 -30.64 -12.73
C LYS A 235 -8.11 -30.48 -11.29
N ASN A 236 -7.18 -30.09 -10.41
CA ASN A 236 -7.41 -29.90 -8.99
C ASN A 236 -7.12 -28.43 -8.62
N ALA A 237 -8.15 -27.62 -8.44
CA ALA A 237 -7.98 -26.21 -8.08
C ALA A 237 -9.16 -25.64 -7.30
N TYR A 238 -8.88 -24.59 -6.52
CA TYR A 238 -9.92 -23.67 -6.05
C TYR A 238 -9.98 -22.48 -7.00
N ILE A 239 -11.17 -22.20 -7.55
CA ILE A 239 -11.37 -21.20 -8.59
C ILE A 239 -12.42 -20.18 -8.16
N MET A 240 -12.11 -18.90 -8.37
CA MET A 240 -13.06 -17.80 -8.27
C MET A 240 -13.11 -17.02 -9.58
N GLN A 241 -14.30 -16.85 -10.13
CA GLN A 241 -14.54 -16.06 -11.34
C GLN A 241 -14.78 -14.59 -10.97
N MET A 242 -14.07 -13.69 -11.65
CA MET A 242 -14.11 -12.25 -11.39
C MET A 242 -14.54 -11.50 -12.66
N LYS A 243 -15.40 -10.50 -12.49
CA LYS A 243 -15.81 -9.61 -13.57
C LYS A 243 -14.69 -8.61 -13.87
N SER A 244 -14.61 -8.14 -15.12
CA SER A 244 -13.74 -7.02 -15.46
C SER A 244 -14.16 -5.76 -14.70
N HIS A 245 -13.21 -4.88 -14.41
CA HIS A 245 -13.49 -3.55 -13.88
C HIS A 245 -12.59 -2.51 -14.56
N LYS A 246 -12.93 -1.23 -14.37
CA LYS A 246 -12.11 -0.10 -14.81
C LYS A 246 -11.48 0.57 -13.58
N GLY A 247 -10.24 0.98 -13.73
CA GLY A 247 -9.46 1.72 -12.73
C GLY A 247 -8.95 0.83 -11.61
N LEU A 248 -8.16 1.44 -10.74
CA LEU A 248 -7.53 0.80 -9.62
C LEU A 248 -8.59 0.37 -8.61
N LYS A 249 -8.56 -0.91 -8.24
CA LYS A 249 -9.42 -1.45 -7.18
C LYS A 249 -8.63 -2.36 -6.25
N ARG A 250 -8.92 -2.24 -4.96
CA ARG A 250 -8.61 -3.25 -3.96
C ARG A 250 -9.56 -4.42 -4.12
N ILE A 251 -9.02 -5.60 -4.38
CA ILE A 251 -9.74 -6.87 -4.49
C ILE A 251 -9.49 -7.63 -3.19
N GLU A 252 -10.55 -8.06 -2.51
CA GLU A 252 -10.48 -8.91 -1.32
C GLU A 252 -11.52 -10.02 -1.47
N VAL A 253 -11.05 -11.27 -1.57
CA VAL A 253 -11.92 -12.43 -1.79
C VAL A 253 -11.73 -13.43 -0.64
N PRO A 254 -12.79 -13.71 0.15
CA PRO A 254 -12.75 -14.77 1.15
C PRO A 254 -12.40 -16.12 0.51
N LEU A 255 -11.45 -16.86 1.10
CA LEU A 255 -11.01 -18.17 0.57
C LEU A 255 -12.18 -19.16 0.51
N ARG A 256 -13.12 -19.08 1.48
CA ARG A 256 -14.35 -19.87 1.51
C ARG A 256 -15.26 -19.68 0.29
N ASN A 257 -15.11 -18.59 -0.47
CA ASN A 257 -15.93 -18.33 -1.65
C ASN A 257 -15.40 -19.05 -2.90
N PHE A 258 -14.16 -19.54 -2.89
CA PHE A 258 -13.60 -20.25 -4.03
C PHE A 258 -14.26 -21.63 -4.19
N LYS A 259 -14.58 -21.99 -5.43
CA LYS A 259 -15.16 -23.30 -5.76
C LYS A 259 -14.05 -24.31 -5.99
N GLY A 260 -14.06 -25.40 -5.23
CA GLY A 260 -13.18 -26.54 -5.46
C GLY A 260 -13.57 -27.31 -6.72
N GLN A 261 -12.58 -27.67 -7.52
CA GLN A 261 -12.71 -28.54 -8.68
C GLN A 261 -11.70 -29.68 -8.54
N GLY A 262 -12.15 -30.93 -8.65
CA GLY A 262 -11.31 -32.12 -8.52
C GLY A 262 -11.01 -32.49 -7.06
N ASP A 263 -9.92 -33.21 -6.84
CA ASP A 263 -9.43 -33.59 -5.51
C ASP A 263 -8.60 -32.44 -4.93
N VAL A 264 -9.25 -31.60 -4.13
CA VAL A 264 -8.68 -30.35 -3.60
C VAL A 264 -8.71 -30.31 -2.09
N SER A 265 -7.62 -29.77 -1.53
CA SER A 265 -7.54 -29.41 -0.14
C SER A 265 -6.59 -28.23 0.06
N TRP A 266 -6.91 -27.32 0.98
CA TRP A 266 -6.19 -26.06 1.19
C TRP A 266 -4.74 -26.24 1.69
N ASP A 267 -4.44 -27.36 2.34
CA ASP A 267 -3.10 -27.78 2.76
C ASP A 267 -2.21 -28.26 1.60
N ARG A 268 -2.82 -28.61 0.46
CA ARG A 268 -2.08 -29.10 -0.73
C ARG A 268 -1.81 -28.01 -1.76
N VAL A 269 -2.33 -26.81 -1.59
CA VAL A 269 -2.15 -25.71 -2.55
C VAL A 269 -0.67 -25.36 -2.71
N ARG A 270 -0.19 -25.18 -3.94
CA ARG A 270 1.23 -24.90 -4.25
C ARG A 270 1.49 -23.60 -4.98
N ASP A 271 0.54 -23.13 -5.78
CA ASP A 271 0.66 -21.84 -6.45
C ASP A 271 -0.68 -21.11 -6.54
N PHE A 272 -0.59 -19.79 -6.59
CA PHE A 272 -1.72 -18.88 -6.78
C PHE A 272 -1.55 -18.17 -8.10
N ARG A 273 -2.66 -17.98 -8.82
CA ARG A 273 -2.64 -17.37 -10.15
C ARG A 273 -3.78 -16.39 -10.33
N ILE A 274 -3.46 -15.30 -11.01
CA ILE A 274 -4.44 -14.39 -11.61
C ILE A 274 -4.41 -14.67 -13.12
N GLN A 275 -5.55 -15.06 -13.69
CA GLN A 275 -5.65 -15.47 -15.09
C GLN A 275 -6.76 -14.71 -15.82
N PHE A 276 -6.42 -13.94 -16.84
CA PHE A 276 -7.42 -13.31 -17.71
C PHE A 276 -8.04 -14.34 -18.65
N LEU A 277 -9.38 -14.29 -18.79
CA LEU A 277 -10.15 -15.25 -19.58
C LEU A 277 -10.22 -14.90 -21.08
N SER A 278 -9.69 -13.74 -21.46
CA SER A 278 -9.65 -13.27 -22.85
C SER A 278 -8.22 -13.01 -23.29
N ALA A 279 -7.93 -13.31 -24.55
CA ALA A 279 -6.66 -12.99 -25.22
C ALA A 279 -6.59 -11.51 -25.69
N LYS A 280 -7.56 -10.67 -25.31
CA LYS A 280 -7.56 -9.24 -25.64
C LYS A 280 -6.28 -8.57 -25.13
N LYS A 281 -5.70 -7.69 -25.94
CA LYS A 281 -4.52 -6.91 -25.57
C LYS A 281 -4.91 -5.71 -24.70
N PHE A 282 -4.29 -5.58 -23.54
CA PHE A 282 -4.38 -4.42 -22.67
C PHE A 282 -3.28 -4.45 -21.59
N THR A 283 -3.02 -3.32 -20.95
CA THR A 283 -2.08 -3.25 -19.82
C THR A 283 -2.87 -3.21 -18.52
N ALA A 284 -2.51 -4.07 -17.57
CA ALA A 284 -3.02 -4.07 -16.20
C ALA A 284 -1.88 -3.75 -15.23
N TYR A 285 -2.22 -3.26 -14.05
CA TYR A 285 -1.25 -3.03 -12.98
C TYR A 285 -1.66 -3.79 -11.73
N VAL A 286 -0.72 -4.51 -11.13
CA VAL A 286 -0.96 -5.34 -9.95
C VAL A 286 0.00 -4.93 -8.85
N ASP A 287 -0.52 -4.86 -7.63
CA ASP A 287 0.29 -4.56 -6.44
C ASP A 287 -0.20 -5.30 -5.19
N PHE A 288 0.72 -5.52 -4.24
CA PHE A 288 0.51 -6.04 -2.89
C PHE A 288 -0.37 -7.30 -2.81
N ILE A 289 0.11 -8.43 -3.34
CA ILE A 289 -0.61 -9.70 -3.26
C ILE A 289 -0.35 -10.34 -1.90
N ALA A 290 -1.39 -10.51 -1.09
CA ALA A 290 -1.25 -11.00 0.28
C ALA A 290 -2.45 -11.83 0.76
N LEU A 291 -2.20 -12.76 1.68
CA LEU A 291 -3.22 -13.50 2.39
C LEU A 291 -3.55 -12.81 3.71
N LEU A 292 -4.84 -12.65 4.00
CA LEU A 292 -5.30 -12.16 5.29
C LEU A 292 -5.38 -13.30 6.31
N LYS A 293 -4.79 -13.11 7.49
CA LYS A 293 -4.82 -14.04 8.63
C LYS A 293 -6.18 -14.05 9.35
#